data_AF-A0A1B9JU48-F1
#
_entry.id   AF-A0A1B9JU48-F1
#
_cell.length_a   1.000
_cell.length_b   1.000
_cell.length_c   1.000
_cell.angle_alpha   90.00
_cell.angle_beta   90.00
_cell.angle_gamma   90.00
#
_symmetry.space_group_name_H-M   'P 1'
#
loop_
_entity.id
_entity.type
_entity.pdbx_description
1 polymer ?
#
loop_
_entity_poly.entity_id
_entity_poly.type
_entity_poly.pdbx_seq_one_letter_code
_entity_poly.pdbx_strand_id
1 'polypeptide(L)'
;MGFVIDADIARASGTSEHPVSSSSRLLLDAIKKNGAMICFCDELQKEWNVHKSRYAKTWLVSMYSKKKVQIKKISGYTKSHLEKLNESIEQKAAIKDAHLIDLAFLSQKIVFSNDGKAREAFSQLLCKRDEFNIYWMSAKDHINDIVLYPLKGKRIPQKYHLFYIDPNTVTVEN
;
A
#
# COMPACT_ATOMS: atom_id res chain seq x y z
N MET A 1 2.55 -4.23 -15.13
CA MET A 1 3.11 -3.90 -13.80
C MET A 1 2.01 -4.11 -12.77
N GLY A 2 2.34 -4.60 -11.57
CA GLY A 2 1.36 -4.94 -10.53
C GLY A 2 1.15 -3.86 -9.47
N PHE A 3 0.16 -4.07 -8.61
CA PHE A 3 -0.09 -3.25 -7.41
C PHE A 3 0.62 -3.83 -6.18
N VAL A 4 1.00 -2.97 -5.24
CA VAL A 4 1.49 -3.39 -3.92
C VAL A 4 0.30 -3.44 -2.97
N ILE A 5 0.14 -4.56 -2.27
CA ILE A 5 -0.93 -4.75 -1.28
C ILE A 5 -0.28 -5.10 0.05
N ASP A 6 -0.41 -4.19 1.01
CA ASP A 6 0.10 -4.37 2.36
C ASP A 6 -0.57 -5.57 3.05
N ALA A 7 0.17 -6.20 3.96
CA ALA A 7 -0.31 -7.30 4.79
C ALA A 7 -1.47 -6.87 5.72
N ASP A 8 -1.60 -5.58 6.03
CA ASP A 8 -2.73 -5.06 6.80
C ASP A 8 -4.08 -5.31 6.09
N ILE A 9 -4.17 -5.12 4.77
CA ILE A 9 -5.33 -5.46 3.93
C ILE A 9 -5.60 -6.96 4.01
N ALA A 10 -4.54 -7.76 3.84
CA ALA A 10 -4.65 -9.22 3.88
C ALA A 10 -5.16 -9.72 5.23
N ARG A 11 -4.70 -9.14 6.32
CA ARG A 11 -5.14 -9.42 7.68
C ARG A 11 -6.58 -8.96 7.90
N ALA A 12 -6.91 -7.74 7.46
CA ALA A 12 -8.22 -7.14 7.66
C ALA A 12 -9.34 -7.83 6.88
N SER A 13 -9.05 -8.40 5.70
CA SER A 13 -10.02 -9.06 4.81
C SER A 13 -10.65 -10.36 5.33
N GLY A 14 -10.75 -10.55 6.65
CA GLY A 14 -11.38 -11.71 7.28
C GLY A 14 -12.88 -11.82 6.99
N THR A 15 -13.58 -12.74 7.65
CA THR A 15 -15.01 -13.01 7.39
C THR A 15 -15.96 -12.22 8.29
N SER A 16 -15.47 -11.30 9.13
CA SER A 16 -16.32 -10.45 9.95
C SER A 16 -17.04 -9.39 9.09
N GLU A 17 -18.29 -9.10 9.43
CA GLU A 17 -19.05 -7.96 8.91
C GLU A 17 -18.66 -6.68 9.65
N HIS A 18 -17.38 -6.32 9.54
CA HIS A 18 -16.84 -5.05 10.00
C HIS A 18 -16.50 -4.20 8.78
N PRO A 19 -16.78 -2.88 8.74
CA PRO A 19 -16.59 -2.05 7.55
C PRO A 19 -15.18 -2.15 6.92
N VAL A 20 -14.14 -2.21 7.76
CA VAL A 20 -12.74 -2.38 7.32
C VAL A 20 -12.52 -3.75 6.66
N SER A 21 -13.15 -4.79 7.21
CA SER A 21 -13.03 -6.17 6.73
C SER A 21 -13.72 -6.34 5.38
N SER A 22 -14.95 -5.86 5.27
CA SER A 22 -15.72 -5.89 4.02
C SER A 22 -15.05 -5.06 2.92
N SER A 23 -14.53 -3.87 3.22
CA SER A 23 -13.83 -3.04 2.23
C SER A 23 -12.51 -3.66 1.77
N SER A 24 -11.75 -4.29 2.67
CA SER A 24 -10.52 -5.01 2.32
C SER A 24 -10.80 -6.24 1.44
N ARG A 25 -11.88 -6.99 1.72
CA ARG A 25 -12.34 -8.08 0.84
C ARG A 25 -12.73 -7.56 -0.54
N LEU A 26 -13.53 -6.49 -0.60
CA LEU A 26 -13.97 -5.87 -1.84
C LEU A 26 -12.78 -5.43 -2.71
N LEU A 27 -11.73 -4.88 -2.10
CA LEU A 27 -10.49 -4.54 -2.81
C LEU A 27 -9.87 -5.78 -3.47
N LEU A 28 -9.66 -6.85 -2.70
CA LEU A 28 -9.06 -8.09 -3.21
C LEU A 28 -9.92 -8.69 -4.34
N ASP A 29 -11.24 -8.74 -4.17
CA ASP A 29 -12.16 -9.21 -5.21
C ASP A 29 -12.11 -8.32 -6.45
N ALA A 30 -12.06 -6.99 -6.30
CA ALA A 30 -11.97 -6.07 -7.41
C ALA A 30 -10.67 -6.25 -8.20
N ILE A 31 -9.52 -6.43 -7.52
CA ILE A 31 -8.23 -6.73 -8.16
C ILE A 31 -8.32 -8.02 -8.97
N LYS A 32 -8.84 -9.09 -8.36
CA LYS A 32 -9.03 -10.39 -9.02
C LYS A 32 -9.98 -10.30 -10.21
N LYS A 33 -11.10 -9.60 -10.08
CA LYS A 33 -12.12 -9.42 -11.13
C LYS A 33 -11.59 -8.62 -12.31
N ASN A 34 -10.81 -7.57 -12.07
CA ASN A 34 -10.17 -6.79 -13.14
C ASN A 34 -8.92 -7.49 -13.71
N GLY A 35 -8.54 -8.67 -13.21
CA GLY A 35 -7.38 -9.41 -13.69
C GLY A 35 -6.05 -8.67 -13.50
N ALA A 36 -6.01 -7.75 -12.54
CA ALA A 36 -4.82 -6.98 -12.23
C ALA A 36 -3.71 -7.87 -11.66
N MET A 37 -2.46 -7.47 -11.87
CA MET A 37 -1.31 -8.14 -11.25
C MET A 37 -1.01 -7.54 -9.90
N ILE A 38 -0.37 -8.32 -9.03
CA ILE A 38 0.18 -7.86 -7.75
C ILE A 38 1.67 -8.08 -7.70
N CYS A 39 2.36 -7.24 -6.93
CA CYS A 39 3.79 -7.31 -6.70
C CYS A 39 4.07 -7.73 -5.26
N PHE A 40 5.10 -8.57 -5.09
CA PHE A 40 5.61 -9.01 -3.81
C PHE A 40 7.14 -8.90 -3.79
N CYS A 41 7.69 -8.63 -2.61
CA CYS A 41 9.08 -8.93 -2.26
C CYS A 41 9.11 -10.01 -1.18
N ASP A 42 10.29 -10.42 -0.73
CA ASP A 42 10.44 -11.48 0.26
C ASP A 42 9.90 -11.06 1.63
N GLU A 43 10.08 -9.80 2.02
CA GLU A 43 9.58 -9.21 3.28
C GLU A 43 8.05 -9.21 3.31
N LEU A 44 7.40 -8.66 2.27
CA LEU A 44 5.94 -8.62 2.19
C LEU A 44 5.33 -10.03 2.16
N GLN A 45 5.99 -10.99 1.50
CA GLN A 45 5.55 -12.38 1.52
C GLN A 45 5.62 -12.99 2.93
N LYS A 46 6.68 -12.70 3.69
CA LYS A 46 6.80 -13.15 5.09
C LYS A 46 5.68 -12.57 5.94
N GLU A 47 5.38 -11.29 5.81
CA GLU A 47 4.29 -10.63 6.54
C GLU A 47 2.92 -11.23 6.20
N TRP A 48 2.62 -11.39 4.90
CA TRP A 48 1.42 -12.08 4.47
C TRP A 48 1.39 -13.52 4.99
N ASN A 49 2.54 -14.19 5.08
CA ASN A 49 2.59 -15.55 5.58
C ASN A 49 2.16 -15.68 7.03
N VAL A 50 2.52 -14.71 7.85
CA VAL A 50 2.15 -14.65 9.27
C VAL A 50 0.73 -14.11 9.47
N HIS A 51 0.32 -13.08 8.74
CA HIS A 51 -0.84 -12.27 9.12
C HIS A 51 -2.09 -12.41 8.25
N LYS A 52 -2.00 -13.02 7.05
CA LYS A 52 -3.14 -13.09 6.12
C LYS A 52 -4.34 -13.83 6.72
N SER A 53 -5.54 -13.31 6.47
CA SER A 53 -6.78 -13.98 6.82
C SER A 53 -6.97 -15.28 6.02
N ARG A 54 -7.91 -16.14 6.45
CA ARG A 54 -8.29 -17.34 5.69
C ARG A 54 -8.76 -16.98 4.27
N TYR A 55 -9.52 -15.90 4.14
CA TYR A 55 -9.98 -15.39 2.85
C TYR A 55 -8.79 -14.95 1.98
N ALA A 56 -7.88 -14.12 2.52
CA ALA A 56 -6.70 -13.65 1.79
C ALA A 56 -5.79 -14.80 1.35
N LYS A 57 -5.69 -15.88 2.15
CA LYS A 57 -4.96 -17.10 1.75
C LYS A 57 -5.56 -17.72 0.49
N THR A 58 -6.88 -17.98 0.48
CA THR A 58 -7.57 -18.55 -0.68
C THR A 58 -7.47 -17.63 -1.90
N TRP A 59 -7.61 -16.33 -1.68
CA TRP A 59 -7.46 -15.32 -2.72
C TRP A 59 -6.05 -15.36 -3.33
N LEU A 60 -4.99 -15.39 -2.50
CA LEU A 60 -3.61 -15.38 -2.96
C LEU A 60 -3.28 -16.65 -3.76
N VAL A 61 -3.77 -17.82 -3.32
CA VAL A 61 -3.67 -19.08 -4.10
C VAL A 61 -4.29 -18.92 -5.48
N SER A 62 -5.47 -18.28 -5.57
CA SER A 62 -6.10 -17.99 -6.86
C SER A 62 -5.29 -17.02 -7.73
N MET A 63 -4.55 -16.08 -7.14
CA MET A 63 -3.71 -15.15 -7.90
C MET A 63 -2.47 -15.87 -8.46
N TYR A 64 -1.88 -16.78 -7.68
CA TYR A 64 -0.79 -17.64 -8.15
C TYR A 64 -1.23 -18.56 -9.30
N SER A 65 -2.36 -19.27 -9.15
CA SER A 65 -2.85 -20.17 -10.21
C SER A 65 -3.16 -19.45 -11.51
N LYS A 66 -3.59 -18.18 -11.43
CA LYS A 66 -3.84 -17.31 -12.58
C LYS A 66 -2.58 -16.59 -13.10
N LYS A 67 -1.39 -16.86 -12.55
CA LYS A 67 -0.12 -16.18 -12.89
C LYS A 67 -0.20 -14.65 -12.76
N LYS A 68 -0.94 -14.16 -11.75
CA LYS A 68 -1.14 -12.74 -11.47
C LYS A 68 -0.25 -12.19 -10.36
N VAL A 69 0.76 -12.94 -9.94
CA VAL A 69 1.74 -12.54 -8.92
C VAL A 69 3.10 -12.30 -9.57
N GLN A 70 3.73 -11.17 -9.25
CA GLN A 70 5.09 -10.84 -9.66
C GLN A 70 5.99 -10.73 -8.43
N ILE A 71 7.05 -11.55 -8.36
CA ILE A 71 8.05 -11.43 -7.32
C ILE A 71 9.14 -10.48 -7.80
N LYS A 72 9.51 -9.52 -6.95
CA LYS A 72 10.49 -8.47 -7.22
C LYS A 72 11.54 -8.47 -6.11
N LYS A 73 12.80 -8.34 -6.51
CA LYS A 73 13.92 -8.11 -5.58
C LYS A 73 14.03 -6.61 -5.34
N ILE A 74 13.87 -6.18 -4.10
CA ILE A 74 14.01 -4.78 -3.68
C ILE A 74 15.46 -4.45 -3.31
N SER A 75 15.83 -3.17 -3.39
CA SER A 75 17.18 -2.69 -3.09
C SER A 75 17.43 -2.40 -1.61
N GLY A 76 16.37 -2.18 -0.82
CA GLY A 76 16.48 -1.72 0.56
C GLY A 76 16.81 -0.22 0.68
N TYR A 77 16.74 0.53 -0.42
CA TYR A 77 17.10 1.95 -0.47
C TYR A 77 16.30 2.77 0.54
N THR A 78 14.97 2.59 0.60
CA THR A 78 14.11 3.36 1.50
C THR A 78 14.48 3.10 2.95
N LYS A 79 14.72 1.84 3.32
CA LYS A 79 15.16 1.49 4.68
C LYS A 79 16.48 2.17 5.04
N SER A 80 17.50 2.04 4.19
CA SER A 80 18.81 2.67 4.41
C SER A 80 18.76 4.20 4.42
N HIS A 81 17.78 4.82 3.74
CA HIS A 81 17.54 6.25 3.82
C HIS A 81 16.98 6.65 5.19
N LEU A 82 15.97 5.92 5.69
CA LEU A 82 15.32 6.19 6.97
C LEU A 82 16.24 5.92 8.18
N GLU A 83 17.12 4.92 8.09
CA GLU A 83 18.11 4.61 9.14
C GLU A 83 19.13 5.72 9.36
N LYS A 84 19.30 6.64 8.40
CA LYS A 84 20.19 7.81 8.54
C LYS A 84 19.54 9.01 9.23
N LEU A 85 18.23 8.96 9.44
CA LEU A 85 17.49 10.02 10.13
C LEU A 85 17.60 9.83 11.65
N ASN A 86 17.28 10.89 12.39
CA ASN A 86 17.21 10.82 13.85
C ASN A 86 16.16 9.78 14.28
N GLU A 87 16.52 9.01 15.30
CA GLU A 87 15.65 7.98 15.85
C GLU A 87 14.36 8.59 16.43
N SER A 88 13.23 8.08 15.98
CA SER A 88 11.90 8.49 16.41
C SER A 88 10.92 7.32 16.30
N ILE A 89 9.73 7.45 16.89
CA ILE A 89 8.69 6.41 16.79
C ILE A 89 8.24 6.26 15.34
N GLU A 90 8.11 7.37 14.64
CA GLU A 90 7.74 7.50 13.24
C GLU A 90 8.79 6.83 12.34
N GLN A 91 10.08 7.07 12.62
CA GLN A 91 11.17 6.46 11.87
C GLN A 91 11.19 4.95 12.04
N LYS A 92 11.01 4.43 13.26
CA LYS A 92 10.91 2.98 13.50
C LYS A 92 9.70 2.36 12.83
N ALA A 93 8.56 3.06 12.80
CA ALA A 93 7.37 2.59 12.10
C ALA A 93 7.63 2.54 10.58
N ALA A 94 8.13 3.63 9.99
CA ALA A 94 8.43 3.71 8.57
C ALA A 94 9.48 2.67 8.12
N ILE A 95 10.49 2.37 8.95
CA ILE A 95 11.50 1.34 8.63
C ILE A 95 10.86 -0.04 8.47
N LYS A 96 9.84 -0.38 9.28
CA LYS A 96 9.16 -1.67 9.18
C LYS A 96 8.46 -1.83 7.83
N ASP A 97 7.87 -0.76 7.33
CA ASP A 97 7.08 -0.76 6.10
C ASP A 97 7.87 -0.26 4.87
N ALA A 98 9.18 -0.04 5.01
CA ALA A 98 10.03 0.56 3.97
C ALA A 98 10.08 -0.28 2.68
N HIS A 99 9.92 -1.61 2.81
CA HIS A 99 9.85 -2.52 1.67
C HIS A 99 8.64 -2.25 0.77
N LEU A 100 7.54 -1.71 1.31
CA LEU A 100 6.37 -1.33 0.51
C LEU A 100 6.71 -0.22 -0.48
N ILE A 101 7.50 0.77 -0.03
CA ILE A 101 7.96 1.91 -0.84
C ILE A 101 8.94 1.44 -1.91
N ASP A 102 9.95 0.65 -1.53
CA ASP A 102 10.90 0.09 -2.50
C ASP A 102 10.20 -0.78 -3.55
N LEU A 103 9.20 -1.55 -3.15
CA LEU A 103 8.39 -2.36 -4.06
C LEU A 103 7.47 -1.50 -4.94
N ALA A 104 6.97 -0.37 -4.43
CA ALA A 104 6.17 0.58 -5.20
C ALA A 104 6.97 1.14 -6.39
N PHE A 105 8.27 1.40 -6.21
CA PHE A 105 9.15 1.86 -7.30
C PHE A 105 9.32 0.85 -8.44
N LEU A 106 9.24 -0.45 -8.12
CA LEU A 106 9.37 -1.53 -9.10
C LEU A 106 8.02 -1.96 -9.72
N SER A 107 6.96 -1.22 -9.42
CA SER A 107 5.58 -1.58 -9.73
C SER A 107 4.79 -0.36 -10.26
N GLN A 108 3.46 -0.33 -10.10
CA GLN A 108 2.64 0.80 -10.57
C GLN A 108 2.73 2.05 -9.67
N LYS A 109 3.66 2.10 -8.71
CA LYS A 109 3.79 3.21 -7.75
C LYS A 109 2.52 3.45 -6.92
N ILE A 110 1.75 2.39 -6.67
CA ILE A 110 0.51 2.43 -5.89
C ILE A 110 0.61 1.38 -4.79
N VAL A 111 0.41 1.84 -3.56
CA VAL A 111 0.31 1.01 -2.36
C VAL A 111 -1.13 1.04 -1.87
N PHE A 112 -1.71 -0.15 -1.70
CA PHE A 112 -2.98 -0.32 -1.00
C PHE A 112 -2.70 -0.76 0.44
N SER A 113 -3.03 0.10 1.40
CA SER A 113 -2.87 -0.11 2.84
C SER A 113 -3.85 0.76 3.61
N ASN A 114 -4.45 0.23 4.68
CA ASN A 114 -5.28 0.99 5.60
C ASN A 114 -4.45 1.63 6.74
N ASP A 115 -3.13 1.47 6.76
CA ASP A 115 -2.27 2.08 7.78
C ASP A 115 -2.01 3.56 7.48
N GLY A 116 -2.87 4.42 8.04
CA GLY A 116 -2.72 5.87 7.95
C GLY A 116 -1.48 6.40 8.68
N LYS A 117 -1.00 5.72 9.73
CA LYS A 117 0.17 6.16 10.49
C LYS A 117 1.45 5.91 9.70
N ALA A 118 1.55 4.76 9.03
CA ALA A 118 2.66 4.48 8.11
C ALA A 118 2.72 5.52 6.99
N ARG A 119 1.56 5.83 6.36
CA ARG A 119 1.47 6.89 5.34
C ARG A 119 1.98 8.23 5.87
N GLU A 120 1.54 8.64 7.05
CA GLU A 120 1.93 9.90 7.67
C GLU A 120 3.43 9.93 7.99
N ALA A 121 3.97 8.87 8.59
CA ALA A 121 5.40 8.74 8.88
C ALA A 121 6.25 8.87 7.60
N PHE A 122 5.88 8.19 6.52
CA PHE A 122 6.58 8.34 5.24
C PHE A 122 6.44 9.76 4.66
N SER A 123 5.26 10.37 4.73
CA SER A 123 5.04 11.73 4.24
C SER A 123 5.91 12.77 4.97
N GLN A 124 6.17 12.55 6.27
CA GLN A 124 7.00 13.44 7.07
C GLN A 124 8.50 13.18 6.85
N LEU A 125 8.91 11.92 6.79
CA LEU A 125 10.33 11.53 6.80
C LEU A 125 11.00 11.54 5.42
N LEU A 126 10.24 11.29 4.35
CA LEU A 126 10.79 11.27 2.98
C LEU A 126 10.80 12.69 2.39
N CYS A 127 11.95 13.37 2.53
CA CYS A 127 12.10 14.77 2.11
C CYS A 127 12.27 14.97 0.59
N LYS A 128 12.70 13.93 -0.15
CA LYS A 128 12.96 14.00 -1.59
C LYS A 128 11.70 13.75 -2.43
N ARG A 129 10.70 14.62 -2.30
CA ARG A 129 9.33 14.39 -2.81
C ARG A 129 9.27 14.06 -4.31
N ASP A 130 10.17 14.60 -5.12
CA ASP A 130 10.23 14.35 -6.56
C ASP A 130 10.67 12.91 -6.91
N GLU A 131 11.47 12.29 -6.05
CA GLU A 131 11.91 10.89 -6.24
C GLU A 131 10.76 9.91 -5.89
N PHE A 132 9.91 10.27 -4.93
CA PHE A 132 8.89 9.39 -4.34
C PHE A 132 7.47 9.67 -4.86
N ASN A 133 7.27 9.55 -6.18
CA ASN A 133 5.94 9.68 -6.81
C ASN A 133 5.09 8.42 -6.58
N ILE A 134 4.56 8.26 -5.36
CA ILE A 134 3.78 7.10 -4.91
C ILE A 134 2.39 7.54 -4.50
N TYR A 135 1.39 6.73 -4.86
CA TYR A 135 0.02 6.87 -4.42
C TYR A 135 -0.28 5.87 -3.31
N TRP A 136 -0.93 6.34 -2.24
CA TRP A 136 -1.34 5.53 -1.10
C TRP A 136 -2.86 5.57 -0.96
N MET A 137 -3.51 4.41 -1.08
CA MET A 137 -4.97 4.33 -1.04
C MET A 137 -5.45 3.28 -0.02
N SER A 138 -6.13 3.77 1.03
CA SER A 138 -6.87 2.95 1.99
C SER A 138 -8.09 2.28 1.36
N ALA A 139 -8.23 0.98 1.55
CA ALA A 139 -9.43 0.25 1.13
C ALA A 139 -10.65 0.68 1.96
N LYS A 140 -10.46 0.91 3.26
CA LYS A 140 -11.50 1.36 4.18
C LYS A 140 -12.16 2.65 3.71
N ASP A 141 -11.34 3.62 3.27
CA ASP A 141 -11.82 4.98 3.04
C ASP A 141 -12.05 5.29 1.55
N HIS A 142 -11.41 4.53 0.64
CA HIS A 142 -11.33 4.90 -0.78
C HIS A 142 -11.74 3.78 -1.74
N ILE A 143 -12.47 2.74 -1.30
CA ILE A 143 -12.79 1.58 -2.15
C ILE A 143 -13.44 1.97 -3.49
N ASN A 144 -14.36 2.93 -3.50
CA ASN A 144 -15.03 3.39 -4.71
C ASN A 144 -14.04 4.03 -5.69
N ASP A 145 -13.14 4.88 -5.18
CA ASP A 145 -12.12 5.54 -5.97
C ASP A 145 -11.06 4.55 -6.48
N ILE A 146 -10.70 3.55 -5.69
CA ILE A 146 -9.79 2.48 -6.13
C ILE A 146 -10.39 1.73 -7.33
N VAL A 147 -11.68 1.39 -7.26
CA VAL A 147 -12.37 0.71 -8.37
C VAL A 147 -12.51 1.61 -9.58
N LEU A 148 -12.70 2.92 -9.39
CA LEU A 148 -12.89 3.88 -10.47
C LEU A 148 -11.58 4.26 -11.18
N TYR A 149 -10.48 4.44 -10.45
CA TYR A 149 -9.23 4.99 -10.95
C TYR A 149 -8.17 3.92 -11.25
N PRO A 150 -7.39 3.44 -10.26
CA PRO A 150 -6.25 2.56 -10.54
C PRO A 150 -6.67 1.25 -11.21
N LEU A 151 -7.80 0.64 -10.80
CA LEU A 151 -8.25 -0.62 -11.40
C LEU A 151 -8.80 -0.49 -12.83
N LYS A 152 -9.05 0.74 -13.30
CA LYS A 152 -9.43 1.05 -14.69
C LYS A 152 -8.32 1.71 -15.49
N GLY A 153 -7.12 1.83 -14.91
CA GLY A 153 -6.01 2.53 -15.56
C GLY A 153 -6.26 4.02 -15.78
N LYS A 154 -7.19 4.63 -15.03
CA LYS A 154 -7.42 6.08 -15.10
C LYS A 154 -6.43 6.81 -14.20
N ARG A 155 -6.21 8.09 -14.51
CA ARG A 155 -5.38 8.98 -13.71
C ARG A 155 -5.90 9.04 -12.27
N ILE A 156 -5.00 8.83 -11.32
CA ILE A 156 -5.31 8.89 -9.89
C ILE A 156 -5.32 10.35 -9.44
N PRO A 157 -6.34 10.81 -8.69
CA PRO A 157 -6.37 12.15 -8.12
C PRO A 157 -5.18 12.43 -7.19
N GLN A 158 -4.67 13.67 -7.21
CA GLN A 158 -3.48 14.03 -6.43
C GLN A 158 -3.67 13.94 -4.91
N LYS A 159 -4.91 13.96 -4.41
CA LYS A 159 -5.21 13.77 -2.97
C LYS A 159 -4.74 12.43 -2.40
N TYR A 160 -4.46 11.45 -3.25
CA TYR A 160 -3.90 10.15 -2.84
C TYR A 160 -2.38 10.08 -2.93
N HIS A 161 -1.73 11.14 -3.41
CA HIS A 161 -0.28 11.19 -3.43
C HIS A 161 0.25 11.14 -2.00
N LEU A 162 1.37 10.44 -1.80
CA LEU A 162 1.95 10.21 -0.48
C LEU A 162 2.20 11.53 0.27
N PHE A 163 2.71 12.55 -0.43
CA PHE A 163 2.99 13.89 0.11
C PHE A 163 1.88 14.91 -0.08
N TYR A 164 0.65 14.48 -0.38
CA TYR A 164 -0.45 15.42 -0.53
C TYR A 164 -0.72 16.12 0.81
N ILE A 165 -0.67 17.45 0.79
CA ILE A 165 -1.12 18.32 1.88
C ILE A 165 -2.44 18.93 1.41
N ASP A 166 -3.49 18.82 2.22
CA ASP A 166 -4.78 19.40 1.87
C ASP A 166 -4.65 20.93 1.90
N PRO A 167 -4.87 21.64 0.77
CA PRO A 167 -4.72 23.09 0.72
C PRO A 167 -5.65 23.82 1.69
N ASN A 168 -6.73 23.19 2.15
CA ASN A 168 -7.66 23.76 3.14
C ASN A 168 -7.23 23.53 4.59
N THR A 169 -6.20 22.71 4.84
CA THR A 169 -5.63 22.46 6.18
C THR A 169 -4.48 23.38 6.54
N VAL A 170 -4.11 24.33 5.68
CA VAL A 170 -3.21 25.43 6.05
C VAL A 170 -4.00 26.39 6.93
N THR A 171 -4.01 26.11 8.24
CA THR A 171 -4.33 27.14 9.23
C THR A 171 -3.37 28.30 9.03
N VAL A 172 -3.96 29.46 8.84
CA VAL A 172 -3.31 30.77 8.79
C VAL A 172 -2.55 30.95 10.11
N GLU A 173 -1.26 30.66 10.13
CA GLU A 173 -0.34 31.22 11.13
C GLU A 173 0.12 32.57 10.57
N ASN A 174 -0.56 33.63 11.02
CA ASN A 174 -0.06 35.00 11.03
C ASN A 174 0.39 35.31 12.46
#